data_AF-A0A813IYQ8-F1
#
_entry.id   AF-A0A813IYQ8-F1
#
_cell.length_a   1.000
_cell.length_b   1.000
_cell.length_c   1.000
_cell.angle_alpha   90.00
_cell.angle_beta   90.00
_cell.angle_gamma   90.00
#
_symmetry.space_group_name_H-M   'P 1'
#
loop_
_entity.id
_entity.type
_entity.pdbx_description
1 polymer ?
#
loop_
_entity_poly.entity_id
_entity_poly.type
_entity_poly.pdbx_seq_one_letter_code
_entity_poly.pdbx_strand_id
1 'polypeptide(L)'
;MNVILMAAVLQVQGADLGYSLGYPGYSEPSREWLTASSKVLAGLDFLFLGFYTVDLILRSSVLHIQFFKAPLNWVDVLVVISGWIEVFGRGFLNPFFVRMLRLVKFGRAFRAMQLSKVSSSLKMLGKCIKPSVGVLFWSLCLLFVIQCIGGMTLSILVRPTVHGEYRDRPSSQAYRLHVLRHFLWFDADHV
;
A
#
# COMPACT_ATOMS: atom_id res chain seq x y z
N MET A 1 5.26 -3.33 -16.53
CA MET A 1 4.13 -2.44 -16.18
C MET A 1 4.70 -1.11 -15.73
N ASN A 2 4.65 -0.12 -16.61
CA ASN A 2 5.22 1.19 -16.29
C ASN A 2 4.42 1.74 -15.10
N VAL A 3 5.07 1.99 -13.95
CA VAL A 3 4.41 2.58 -12.77
C VAL A 3 3.64 3.84 -13.17
N ILE A 4 4.14 4.52 -14.20
CA ILE A 4 3.53 5.66 -14.90
C ILE A 4 2.16 5.31 -15.52
N LEU A 5 2.01 4.18 -16.21
CA LEU A 5 0.72 3.75 -16.77
C LEU A 5 -0.27 3.40 -15.67
N MET A 6 0.20 2.77 -14.58
CA MET A 6 -0.68 2.49 -13.45
C MET A 6 -1.07 3.77 -12.70
N ALA A 7 -0.15 4.71 -12.55
CA ALA A 7 -0.41 6.01 -11.95
C ALA A 7 -1.39 6.83 -12.80
N ALA A 8 -1.28 6.77 -14.14
CA ALA A 8 -2.22 7.41 -15.06
C ALA A 8 -3.63 6.81 -14.94
N VAL A 9 -3.75 5.48 -14.84
CA VAL A 9 -5.04 4.82 -14.56
C VAL A 9 -5.61 5.24 -13.20
N LEU A 10 -4.76 5.40 -12.20
CA LEU A 10 -5.15 5.78 -10.83
C LEU A 10 -5.59 7.24 -10.73
N GLN A 11 -4.90 8.17 -11.41
CA GLN A 11 -5.30 9.58 -11.51
C GLN A 11 -6.71 9.72 -12.08
N VAL A 12 -7.05 8.83 -12.98
CA VAL A 12 -8.30 8.89 -13.71
C VAL A 12 -9.44 8.26 -12.95
N GLN A 13 -9.19 7.12 -12.31
CA GLN A 13 -10.15 6.58 -11.36
C GLN A 13 -10.40 7.58 -10.24
N GLY A 14 -9.39 8.35 -9.84
CA GLY A 14 -9.53 9.48 -8.92
C GLY A 14 -10.42 10.60 -9.48
N ALA A 15 -10.29 10.95 -10.76
CA ALA A 15 -11.14 11.96 -11.41
C ALA A 15 -12.61 11.55 -11.43
N ASP A 16 -12.91 10.28 -11.76
CA ASP A 16 -14.29 9.75 -11.78
C ASP A 16 -14.87 9.66 -10.35
N LEU A 17 -14.03 9.34 -9.36
CA LEU A 17 -14.42 9.38 -7.94
C LEU A 17 -14.75 10.81 -7.50
N GLY A 18 -13.95 11.79 -7.92
CA GLY A 18 -14.17 13.22 -7.67
C GLY A 18 -15.47 13.74 -8.27
N TYR A 19 -15.82 13.29 -9.48
CA TYR A 19 -17.12 13.55 -10.10
C TYR A 19 -18.27 12.94 -9.27
N SER A 20 -18.13 11.67 -8.85
CA SER A 20 -19.16 10.98 -8.05
C SER A 20 -19.38 11.60 -6.66
N LEU A 21 -18.38 12.31 -6.12
CA LEU A 21 -18.43 13.02 -4.85
C LEU A 21 -18.92 14.47 -4.98
N GLY A 22 -19.21 14.94 -6.20
CA GLY A 22 -19.70 16.30 -6.44
C GLY A 22 -18.66 17.39 -6.21
N TYR A 23 -17.36 17.09 -6.34
CA TYR A 23 -16.30 18.06 -6.13
C TYR A 23 -16.28 19.14 -7.24
N PRO A 24 -16.25 20.44 -6.90
CA PRO A 24 -16.28 21.51 -7.90
C PRO A 24 -15.03 21.47 -8.79
N GLY A 25 -15.22 21.31 -10.10
CA GLY A 25 -14.14 21.22 -11.10
C GLY A 25 -14.10 19.93 -11.94
N TYR A 26 -14.89 18.92 -11.59
CA TYR A 26 -15.07 17.71 -12.40
C TYR A 26 -16.47 17.72 -13.00
N SER A 27 -16.62 18.15 -14.27
CA SER A 27 -17.92 18.33 -14.94
C SER A 27 -18.19 17.34 -16.08
N GLU A 28 -17.19 16.58 -16.55
CA GLU A 28 -17.36 15.63 -17.66
C GLU A 28 -17.17 14.15 -17.24
N PRO A 29 -18.04 13.23 -17.70
CA PRO A 29 -17.91 11.80 -17.42
C PRO A 29 -16.79 11.16 -18.25
N SER A 30 -15.78 10.64 -17.57
CA SER A 30 -14.54 10.09 -18.15
C SER A 30 -14.67 8.68 -18.77
N ARG A 31 -15.90 8.22 -19.04
CA ARG A 31 -16.20 6.79 -19.26
C ARG A 31 -15.72 6.19 -20.58
N GLU A 32 -15.71 6.94 -21.69
CA GLU A 32 -15.36 6.40 -23.02
C GLU A 32 -13.90 6.03 -23.15
N TRP A 33 -13.01 6.92 -22.70
CA TRP A 33 -11.58 6.66 -22.80
C TRP A 33 -11.13 5.57 -21.80
N LEU A 34 -11.81 5.46 -20.65
CA LEU A 34 -11.58 4.43 -19.63
C LEU A 34 -11.80 3.02 -20.18
N THR A 35 -12.86 2.82 -20.97
CA THR A 35 -13.20 1.50 -21.50
C THR A 35 -12.24 1.07 -22.61
N ALA A 36 -11.87 1.97 -23.51
CA ALA A 36 -10.87 1.69 -24.54
C ALA A 36 -9.49 1.37 -23.92
N SER A 37 -9.08 2.16 -22.93
CA SER A 37 -7.79 1.98 -22.24
C SER A 37 -7.73 0.68 -21.44
N SER A 38 -8.84 0.26 -20.83
CA SER A 38 -8.90 -0.97 -20.03
C SER A 38 -8.63 -2.25 -20.83
N LYS A 39 -9.13 -2.35 -22.07
CA LYS A 39 -8.93 -3.51 -22.95
C LYS A 39 -7.49 -3.58 -23.45
N VAL A 40 -6.93 -2.43 -23.84
CA VAL A 40 -5.53 -2.33 -24.29
C VAL A 40 -4.57 -2.64 -23.15
N LEU A 41 -4.82 -2.13 -21.93
CA LEU A 41 -4.03 -2.46 -20.75
C LEU A 41 -4.08 -3.96 -20.41
N ALA A 42 -5.26 -4.57 -20.45
CA ALA A 42 -5.42 -5.98 -20.14
C ALA A 42 -4.67 -6.87 -21.14
N GLY A 43 -4.73 -6.54 -22.44
CA GLY A 43 -3.95 -7.24 -23.46
C GLY A 43 -2.44 -7.08 -23.27
N LEU A 44 -2.00 -5.86 -22.93
CA LEU A 44 -0.60 -5.57 -22.66
C LEU A 44 -0.07 -6.30 -21.41
N ASP A 45 -0.87 -6.34 -20.33
CA ASP A 45 -0.55 -7.08 -19.11
C ASP A 45 -0.40 -8.58 -19.38
N PHE A 46 -1.25 -9.15 -20.23
CA PHE A 46 -1.15 -10.55 -20.64
C PHE A 46 0.11 -10.83 -21.46
N LEU A 47 0.45 -9.96 -22.42
CA LEU A 47 1.68 -10.08 -23.22
C LEU A 47 2.94 -9.99 -22.35
N PHE A 48 3.02 -9.01 -21.44
CA PHE A 48 4.16 -8.89 -20.53
C PHE A 48 4.24 -10.07 -19.57
N LEU A 49 3.11 -10.57 -19.06
CA LEU A 49 3.08 -11.76 -18.22
C LEU A 49 3.61 -12.98 -18.99
N GLY A 50 3.21 -13.15 -20.25
CA GLY A 50 3.74 -14.19 -21.14
C GLY A 50 5.25 -14.06 -21.32
N PHE A 51 5.75 -12.87 -21.66
CA PHE A 51 7.18 -12.61 -21.82
C PHE A 51 7.97 -12.92 -20.53
N TYR A 52 7.49 -12.48 -19.36
CA TYR A 52 8.12 -12.80 -18.08
C TYR A 52 8.09 -14.29 -17.75
N THR A 53 7.03 -14.99 -18.16
CA THR A 53 6.94 -16.44 -17.98
C THR A 53 7.99 -17.15 -18.82
N VAL A 54 8.18 -16.73 -20.07
CA VAL A 54 9.23 -17.27 -20.97
C VAL A 54 10.63 -16.99 -20.43
N ASP A 55 10.91 -15.75 -20.01
CA ASP A 55 12.20 -15.39 -19.38
C ASP A 55 12.46 -16.20 -18.10
N LEU A 56 11.42 -16.44 -17.28
CA LEU A 56 11.52 -17.26 -16.07
C LEU A 56 11.84 -18.73 -16.41
N ILE A 57 11.15 -19.30 -17.41
CA ILE A 57 11.38 -20.67 -17.87
C ILE A 57 12.79 -20.81 -18.42
N LEU A 58 13.23 -19.90 -19.30
CA LEU A 58 14.59 -19.91 -19.85
C LEU A 58 15.65 -19.86 -18.75
N ARG A 59 15.50 -18.97 -17.76
CA ARG A 59 16.43 -18.90 -16.62
C ARG A 59 16.40 -20.16 -15.75
N SER A 60 15.21 -20.72 -15.53
CA SER A 60 15.03 -21.95 -14.77
C SER A 60 15.68 -23.14 -15.47
N SER A 61 15.56 -23.24 -16.80
CA SER A 61 16.20 -24.27 -17.63
C SER A 61 17.73 -24.13 -17.66
N VAL A 62 18.29 -22.92 -17.59
CA VAL A 62 19.75 -22.74 -17.57
C VAL A 62 20.35 -22.99 -16.18
N LEU A 63 19.68 -22.58 -15.09
CA LEU A 63 20.22 -22.68 -13.72
C LEU A 63 19.83 -23.98 -12.97
N HIS A 64 18.84 -24.74 -13.45
CA HIS A 64 18.33 -25.96 -12.83
C HIS A 64 18.20 -25.85 -11.29
N ILE A 65 19.00 -26.61 -10.52
CA ILE A 65 18.93 -26.71 -9.06
C ILE A 65 19.51 -25.47 -8.37
N GLN A 66 20.45 -24.77 -9.00
CA GLN A 66 21.02 -23.53 -8.44
C GLN A 66 19.97 -22.41 -8.39
N PHE A 67 18.94 -22.50 -9.23
CA PHE A 67 17.83 -21.55 -9.24
C PHE A 67 17.10 -21.48 -7.90
N PHE A 68 16.92 -22.61 -7.21
CA PHE A 68 16.17 -22.69 -5.95
C PHE A 68 16.94 -22.18 -4.72
N LYS A 69 18.27 -22.03 -4.82
CA LYS A 69 19.10 -21.53 -3.71
C LYS A 69 19.07 -20.00 -3.57
N ALA A 70 18.65 -19.28 -4.60
CA ALA A 70 18.61 -17.83 -4.58
C ALA A 70 17.24 -17.32 -4.12
N PRO A 71 17.13 -16.59 -2.99
CA PRO A 71 15.83 -16.11 -2.48
C PRO A 71 15.16 -15.10 -3.42
N LEU A 72 15.93 -14.46 -4.31
CA LEU A 72 15.41 -13.51 -5.29
C LEU A 72 14.65 -14.21 -6.43
N ASN A 73 15.06 -15.42 -6.81
CA ASN A 73 14.38 -16.20 -7.84
C ASN A 73 12.98 -16.64 -7.38
N TRP A 74 12.80 -16.87 -6.08
CA TRP A 74 11.48 -17.16 -5.49
C TRP A 74 10.50 -15.99 -5.64
N VAL A 75 11.00 -14.74 -5.55
CA VAL A 75 10.17 -13.54 -5.78
C VAL A 75 9.71 -13.49 -7.24
N ASP A 76 10.61 -13.79 -8.18
CA ASP A 76 10.28 -13.84 -9.61
C ASP A 76 9.20 -14.90 -9.93
N VAL A 77 9.31 -16.09 -9.32
CA VAL A 77 8.30 -17.16 -9.44
C VAL A 77 6.95 -16.71 -8.87
N LEU A 78 6.92 -16.12 -7.67
CA LEU A 78 5.70 -15.66 -7.01
C LEU A 78 5.00 -14.57 -7.85
N VAL A 79 5.77 -13.66 -8.46
CA VAL A 79 5.28 -12.60 -9.34
C VAL A 79 4.62 -13.14 -10.63
N VAL A 80 5.15 -14.23 -11.20
CA VAL A 80 4.56 -14.87 -12.39
C VAL A 80 3.30 -15.65 -12.00
N ILE A 81 3.35 -16.45 -10.93
CA ILE A 81 2.20 -17.24 -10.45
C ILE A 81 1.02 -16.32 -10.08
N SER A 82 1.27 -15.28 -9.29
CA SER A 82 0.25 -14.29 -8.93
C SER A 82 -0.34 -13.58 -10.16
N GLY A 83 0.46 -13.32 -11.19
CA GLY A 83 -0.03 -12.75 -12.45
C GLY A 83 -1.05 -13.67 -13.14
N TRP A 84 -0.76 -14.96 -13.21
CA TRP A 84 -1.66 -15.95 -13.79
C TRP A 84 -2.93 -16.13 -12.95
N ILE A 85 -2.81 -16.12 -11.62
CA ILE A 85 -3.94 -16.13 -10.69
C ILE A 85 -4.82 -14.89 -10.90
N GLU A 86 -4.24 -13.71 -11.18
CA GLU A 86 -5.03 -12.50 -11.47
C GLU A 86 -5.79 -12.60 -12.80
N VAL A 87 -5.25 -13.30 -13.80
CA VAL A 87 -5.91 -13.46 -15.11
C VAL A 87 -7.03 -14.49 -15.03
N PHE A 88 -6.77 -15.65 -14.42
CA PHE A 88 -7.74 -16.76 -14.35
C PHE A 88 -8.71 -16.64 -13.17
N GLY A 89 -8.33 -15.96 -12.09
CA GLY A 89 -9.07 -15.92 -10.83
C GLY A 89 -10.11 -14.81 -10.70
N ARG A 90 -10.26 -13.93 -11.70
CA ARG A 90 -11.19 -12.78 -11.67
C ARG A 90 -12.66 -13.15 -11.42
N GLY A 91 -13.06 -14.40 -11.65
CA GLY A 91 -14.42 -14.89 -11.40
C GLY A 91 -14.60 -15.78 -10.16
N PHE A 92 -13.51 -16.29 -9.56
CA PHE A 92 -13.58 -17.34 -8.53
C PHE A 92 -12.94 -16.97 -7.18
N LEU A 93 -12.17 -15.88 -7.12
CA LEU A 93 -11.39 -15.55 -5.94
C LEU A 93 -12.10 -14.61 -4.97
N ASN A 94 -11.97 -14.93 -3.68
CA ASN A 94 -12.40 -14.09 -2.58
C ASN A 94 -11.78 -12.67 -2.69
N PRO A 95 -12.54 -11.61 -2.33
CA PRO A 95 -12.08 -10.22 -2.44
C PRO A 95 -10.81 -9.93 -1.63
N PHE A 96 -10.51 -10.73 -0.60
CA PHE A 96 -9.24 -10.65 0.13
C PHE A 96 -8.02 -11.04 -0.73
N PHE A 97 -8.14 -12.10 -1.55
CA PHE A 97 -7.05 -12.50 -2.45
C PHE A 97 -6.80 -11.45 -3.52
N VAL A 98 -7.87 -10.84 -4.05
CA VAL A 98 -7.77 -9.72 -4.99
C VAL A 98 -7.00 -8.54 -4.38
N ARG A 99 -7.17 -8.28 -3.07
CA ARG A 99 -6.39 -7.26 -2.35
C ARG A 99 -4.92 -7.65 -2.21
N MET A 100 -4.61 -8.91 -1.88
CA MET A 100 -3.21 -9.38 -1.82
C MET A 100 -2.52 -9.37 -3.18
N LEU A 101 -3.23 -9.70 -4.26
CA LEU A 101 -2.73 -9.61 -5.63
C LEU A 101 -2.25 -8.20 -5.99
N ARG A 102 -2.89 -7.15 -5.44
CA ARG A 102 -2.40 -5.77 -5.59
C ARG A 102 -1.04 -5.55 -4.92
N LEU A 103 -0.76 -6.19 -3.78
CA LEU A 103 0.54 -6.11 -3.11
C LEU A 103 1.65 -6.74 -3.98
N VAL A 104 1.34 -7.81 -4.70
CA VAL A 104 2.31 -8.47 -5.58
C VAL A 104 2.69 -7.61 -6.80
N LYS A 105 1.82 -6.67 -7.21
CA LYS A 105 2.17 -5.66 -8.24
C LYS A 105 3.35 -4.78 -7.80
N PHE A 106 3.51 -4.51 -6.51
CA PHE A 106 4.72 -3.85 -5.99
C PHE A 106 5.95 -4.74 -6.08
N GLY A 107 5.80 -6.06 -5.95
CA GLY A 107 6.86 -7.03 -6.20
C GLY A 107 7.44 -6.94 -7.61
N ARG A 108 6.60 -6.65 -8.63
CA ARG A 108 7.06 -6.38 -10.00
C ARG A 108 7.91 -5.11 -10.09
N ALA A 109 7.53 -4.04 -9.39
CA ALA A 109 8.32 -2.82 -9.31
C ALA A 109 9.65 -3.07 -8.58
N PHE A 110 9.65 -3.91 -7.55
CA PHE A 110 10.85 -4.36 -6.86
C PHE A 110 11.81 -5.09 -7.80
N ARG A 111 11.31 -5.98 -8.66
CA ARG A 111 12.13 -6.61 -9.72
C ARG A 111 12.75 -5.57 -10.67
N ALA A 112 11.99 -4.55 -11.09
CA ALA A 112 12.52 -3.48 -11.95
C ALA A 112 13.66 -2.69 -11.28
N MET A 113 13.56 -2.47 -9.96
CA MET A 113 14.64 -1.86 -9.17
C MET A 113 15.86 -2.78 -9.08
N GLN A 114 15.67 -4.10 -9.04
CA GLN A 114 16.78 -5.06 -8.98
C GLN A 114 17.50 -5.26 -10.32
N LEU A 115 16.79 -5.11 -11.44
CA LEU A 115 17.37 -5.21 -12.79
C LEU A 115 18.27 -4.00 -13.13
N SER A 116 18.02 -2.87 -12.46
CA SER A 116 18.87 -1.69 -12.54
C SER A 116 20.23 -1.95 -11.87
N LYS A 117 21.31 -1.40 -12.43
CA LYS A 117 22.73 -1.50 -11.98
C LYS A 117 22.99 -1.26 -10.47
N VAL A 118 21.99 -0.78 -9.75
CA VAL A 118 21.98 -0.52 -8.30
C VAL A 118 22.11 -1.81 -7.45
N SER A 119 21.94 -3.01 -8.03
CA SER A 119 22.04 -4.29 -7.32
C SER A 119 23.36 -4.49 -6.55
N SER A 120 24.50 -4.01 -7.04
CA SER A 120 25.77 -4.09 -6.29
C SER A 120 25.81 -3.15 -5.09
N SER A 121 25.43 -1.89 -5.28
CA SER A 121 25.40 -0.89 -4.19
C SER A 121 24.36 -1.24 -3.13
N LEU A 122 23.17 -1.71 -3.52
CA LEU A 122 22.13 -2.17 -2.58
C LEU A 122 22.56 -3.40 -1.79
N LYS A 123 23.26 -4.36 -2.41
CA LYS A 123 23.78 -5.54 -1.69
C LYS A 123 24.83 -5.14 -0.65
N MET A 124 25.65 -4.13 -0.94
CA MET A 124 26.62 -3.60 0.01
C MET A 124 25.93 -2.88 1.17
N LEU A 125 24.95 -2.02 0.86
CA LEU A 125 24.15 -1.33 1.88
C LEU A 125 23.36 -2.31 2.77
N GLY A 126 22.79 -3.35 2.17
CA GLY A 126 22.08 -4.40 2.91
C GLY A 126 22.99 -5.20 3.85
N LYS A 127 24.27 -5.39 3.50
CA LYS A 127 25.25 -6.00 4.41
C LYS A 127 25.54 -5.12 5.62
N CYS A 128 25.54 -3.79 5.45
CA CYS A 128 25.69 -2.85 6.55
C CYS A 128 24.44 -2.77 7.43
N ILE A 129 23.24 -2.96 6.86
CA ILE A 129 21.98 -2.94 7.59
C ILE A 129 21.81 -4.18 8.49
N LYS A 130 22.22 -5.37 8.01
CA LYS A 130 22.08 -6.64 8.75
C LYS A 130 22.50 -6.57 10.23
N PRO A 131 23.69 -6.06 10.60
CA PRO A 131 24.08 -5.94 12.00
C PRO A 131 23.24 -4.91 12.77
N SER A 132 22.75 -3.85 12.12
CA SER A 132 21.89 -2.84 12.75
C SER A 132 20.47 -3.32 13.04
N VAL A 133 20.00 -4.40 12.38
CA VAL A 133 18.64 -4.95 12.59
C VAL A 133 18.41 -5.36 14.04
N GLY A 134 19.43 -5.88 14.72
CA GLY A 134 19.30 -6.28 16.13
C GLY A 134 18.95 -5.10 17.02
N VAL A 135 19.69 -3.99 16.91
CA VAL A 135 19.42 -2.76 17.68
C VAL A 135 18.09 -2.14 17.27
N LEU A 136 17.79 -2.11 15.97
CA LEU A 136 16.48 -1.63 15.49
C LEU A 136 15.32 -2.43 16.06
N PHE A 137 15.46 -3.76 16.17
CA PHE A 137 14.42 -4.61 16.70
C PHE A 137 14.13 -4.30 18.18
N TRP A 138 15.18 -4.14 18.98
CA TRP A 138 15.03 -3.74 20.38
C TRP A 138 14.41 -2.34 20.51
N SER A 139 14.81 -1.38 19.67
CA SER A 139 14.20 -0.04 19.63
C SER A 139 12.73 -0.07 19.22
N LEU A 140 12.36 -0.88 18.23
CA LEU A 140 10.97 -1.06 17.81
C LEU A 140 10.13 -1.73 18.90
N CYS A 141 10.69 -2.71 19.61
CA CYS A 141 10.02 -3.37 20.71
C CYS A 141 9.74 -2.39 21.86
N LEU A 142 10.72 -1.54 22.20
CA LEU A 142 10.57 -0.47 23.19
C LEU A 142 9.53 0.56 22.75
N LEU A 143 9.57 1.01 21.49
CA LEU A 143 8.57 1.91 20.93
C LEU A 143 7.16 1.32 20.96
N PHE A 144 7.02 0.02 20.67
CA PHE A 144 5.74 -0.68 20.73
C PHE A 144 5.17 -0.68 22.15
N VAL A 145 5.99 -0.94 23.17
CA VAL A 145 5.57 -0.87 24.58
C VAL A 145 5.09 0.55 24.94
N ILE A 146 5.85 1.58 24.54
CA ILE A 146 5.45 2.98 24.78
C ILE A 146 4.13 3.30 24.06
N GLN A 147 3.95 2.86 22.82
CA GLN A 147 2.70 3.04 22.06
C GLN A 147 1.53 2.31 22.71
N CYS A 148 1.72 1.10 23.25
CA CYS A 148 0.69 0.38 24.00
C CYS A 148 0.28 1.14 25.26
N ILE A 149 1.25 1.66 26.02
CA ILE A 149 0.98 2.46 27.23
C ILE A 149 0.25 3.75 26.84
N GLY A 150 0.72 4.46 25.82
CA GLY A 150 0.06 5.66 25.30
C GLY A 150 -1.38 5.39 24.84
N GLY A 151 -1.58 4.28 24.11
CA GLY A 151 -2.91 3.83 23.68
C GLY A 151 -3.83 3.47 24.83
N MET A 152 -3.32 2.82 25.89
CA MET A 152 -4.09 2.54 27.12
C MET A 152 -4.46 3.82 27.86
N THR A 153 -3.51 4.75 28.05
CA THR A 153 -3.76 6.04 28.71
C THR A 153 -4.79 6.87 27.94
N LEU A 154 -4.67 6.94 26.61
CA LEU A 154 -5.65 7.61 25.76
C LEU A 154 -7.02 6.93 25.88
N SER A 155 -7.07 5.60 25.89
CA SER A 155 -8.31 4.84 26.06
C SER A 155 -8.97 5.10 27.42
N ILE A 156 -8.19 5.24 28.49
CA ILE A 156 -8.70 5.60 29.83
C ILE A 156 -9.23 7.04 29.83
N LEU A 157 -8.54 7.97 29.17
CA LEU A 157 -8.97 9.37 29.07
C LEU A 157 -10.25 9.54 28.23
N VAL A 158 -10.40 8.73 27.18
CA VAL A 158 -11.57 8.74 26.27
C VAL A 158 -12.74 7.94 26.82
N ARG A 159 -12.53 6.91 27.65
CA ARG A 159 -13.60 6.11 28.26
C ARG A 159 -14.74 6.93 28.89
N PRO A 160 -14.51 7.97 29.72
CA PRO A 160 -15.59 8.75 30.33
C PRO A 160 -16.37 9.62 29.35
N THR A 161 -15.76 10.04 28.23
CA THR A 161 -16.47 10.80 27.19
C THR A 161 -17.36 9.90 26.35
N VAL A 162 -16.94 8.65 26.12
CA VAL A 162 -17.70 7.63 25.36
C VAL A 162 -18.84 7.01 26.17
N HIS A 163 -18.62 6.70 27.45
CA HIS A 163 -19.65 6.06 28.30
C HIS A 163 -20.72 7.05 28.79
N GLY A 164 -20.70 8.29 28.32
CA GLY A 164 -21.78 9.24 28.56
C GLY A 164 -21.93 9.67 30.02
N GLU A 165 -20.95 9.39 30.89
CA GLU A 165 -20.99 9.72 32.32
C GLU A 165 -20.99 11.25 32.57
N TYR A 166 -20.70 12.03 31.53
CA TYR A 166 -20.83 13.50 31.48
C TYR A 166 -22.21 14.00 30.99
N ARG A 167 -23.15 13.13 30.64
CA ARG A 167 -24.50 13.50 30.17
C ARG A 167 -25.40 14.00 31.31
N ASP A 168 -25.12 13.60 32.55
CA ASP A 168 -26.01 13.83 33.70
C ASP A 168 -25.49 14.89 34.70
N ARG A 169 -24.30 15.48 34.47
CA ARG A 169 -23.77 16.57 35.32
C ARG A 169 -24.05 17.96 34.70
N PRO A 170 -24.81 18.86 35.38
CA PRO A 170 -25.14 20.19 34.84
C PRO A 170 -23.93 21.14 34.66
N SER A 171 -22.76 20.82 35.21
CA SER A 171 -21.51 21.55 34.98
C SER A 171 -20.79 21.16 33.67
N SER A 172 -21.25 20.12 32.97
CA SER A 172 -20.66 19.55 31.74
C SER A 172 -20.66 20.52 30.53
N GLN A 173 -21.66 21.40 30.43
CA GLN A 173 -21.69 22.38 29.33
C GLN A 173 -20.60 23.45 29.44
N ALA A 174 -20.22 23.85 30.67
CA ALA A 174 -19.17 24.84 30.89
C ALA A 174 -17.78 24.31 30.50
N TYR A 175 -17.50 23.03 30.75
CA TYR A 175 -16.23 22.40 30.35
C TYR A 175 -16.13 22.18 28.83
N ARG A 176 -17.24 21.84 28.17
CA ARG A 176 -17.29 21.72 26.70
C ARG A 176 -16.94 23.04 26.02
N LEU A 177 -17.46 24.16 26.54
CA LEU A 177 -17.15 25.51 26.06
C LEU A 177 -15.69 25.90 26.34
N HIS A 178 -15.11 25.50 27.48
CA HIS A 178 -13.70 25.76 27.79
C HIS A 178 -12.73 24.98 26.89
N VAL A 179 -13.00 23.68 26.64
CA VAL A 179 -12.17 22.85 25.76
C VAL A 179 -12.30 23.30 24.30
N LEU A 180 -13.51 23.60 23.83
CA LEU A 180 -13.72 24.17 22.49
C LEU A 180 -13.02 25.54 22.35
N ARG A 181 -13.06 26.40 23.37
CA ARG A 181 -12.36 27.68 23.35
C ARG A 181 -10.84 27.52 23.28
N HIS A 182 -10.25 26.55 23.99
CA HIS A 182 -8.81 26.32 23.96
C HIS A 182 -8.33 25.67 22.66
N PHE A 183 -9.16 24.82 22.05
CA PHE A 183 -8.87 24.19 20.76
C PHE A 183 -9.07 25.16 19.57
N LEU A 184 -10.09 26.03 19.63
CA LEU A 184 -10.34 27.05 18.61
C LEU A 184 -9.37 28.24 18.68
N TRP A 185 -8.84 28.59 19.87
CA TRP A 185 -7.82 29.64 19.99
C TRP A 185 -6.48 29.23 19.36
N PHE A 186 -6.11 27.94 19.43
CA PHE A 186 -4.85 27.46 18.86
C PHE A 186 -4.84 27.47 17.33
N ASP A 187 -6.01 27.49 16.69
CA ASP A 187 -6.16 27.55 15.22
C ASP A 187 -6.23 29.00 14.69
N ALA A 188 -6.45 29.99 15.57
CA ALA A 188 -6.63 31.40 15.19
C ALA A 188 -5.33 32.22 15.14
N ASP A 189 -4.24 31.75 15.77
CA ASP A 189 -2.95 32.46 15.82
C ASP A 189 -2.00 32.12 14.64
N HIS A 190 -2.48 31.38 13.63
CA HIS A 190 -1.72 30.97 12.45
C HIS A 190 -2.27 31.48 11.10
N VAL A 191 -3.10 32.52 11.10
CA VAL A 191 -3.51 33.25 9.88
C VAL A 191 -3.16 34.73 9.99
#